data_AF-E6JZS6-F1
#
_entry.id   AF-E6JZS6-F1
#
_cell.length_a   1.000
_cell.length_b   1.000
_cell.length_c   1.000
_cell.angle_alpha   90.00
_cell.angle_beta   90.00
_cell.angle_gamma   90.00
#
_symmetry.space_group_name_H-M   'P 1'
#
loop_
_entity.id
_entity.type
_entity.pdbx_description
1 polymer ?
#
loop_
_entity_poly.entity_id
_entity_poly.type
_entity_poly.pdbx_seq_one_letter_code
_entity_poly.pdbx_strand_id
1 'polypeptide(L)' 'MWKITKIEPKIKTLPQRKKVAAYARVSMETERPHHSLSAQVSYYSELIQKNPEWEYAGVYADEGITGTSTMKRP' A
#
# COMPACT_ATOMS: atom_id res chain seq x y z
N MET A 1 43.07 -34.40 21.62
CA MET A 1 42.99 -33.05 21.02
C MET A 1 41.52 -32.73 20.81
N TRP A 2 40.95 -31.77 21.55
CA TRP A 2 39.52 -31.45 21.42
C TRP A 2 39.28 -30.48 20.28
N LYS A 3 38.38 -30.85 19.37
CA LYS A 3 37.88 -29.96 18.32
C LYS A 3 36.76 -29.11 18.91
N ILE A 4 37.02 -27.83 19.08
CA ILE A 4 35.99 -26.85 19.42
C ILE A 4 35.37 -26.40 18.09
N THR A 5 34.10 -26.71 17.88
CA THR A 5 33.33 -26.28 16.72
C THR A 5 32.42 -25.14 17.13
N LYS A 6 32.62 -23.95 16.55
CA LYS A 6 31.75 -22.79 16.77
C LYS A 6 30.50 -22.94 15.91
N ILE A 7 29.32 -22.98 16.55
CA ILE A 7 28.04 -23.07 15.85
C ILE A 7 27.54 -21.64 15.64
N GLU A 8 27.49 -21.19 14.38
CA GLU A 8 26.97 -19.87 14.06
C GLU A 8 25.43 -19.85 14.13
N PRO A 9 24.83 -18.78 14.67
CA PRO A 9 23.38 -18.66 14.72
C PRO A 9 22.82 -18.51 13.31
N LYS A 10 21.94 -19.45 12.92
CA LYS A 10 21.25 -19.40 11.64
C LYS A 10 20.22 -18.27 11.67
N ILE A 11 20.56 -17.13 11.08
CA ILE A 11 19.67 -15.96 11.00
C ILE A 11 18.43 -16.37 10.19
N LYS A 12 17.25 -16.34 10.82
CA LYS A 12 15.98 -16.61 10.14
C LYS A 12 15.66 -15.41 9.25
N THR A 13 15.79 -15.57 7.94
CA THR A 13 15.28 -14.61 6.97
C THR A 13 13.76 -14.63 7.02
N LEU A 14 13.14 -13.54 7.49
CA LEU A 14 11.70 -13.36 7.40
C LEU A 14 11.30 -13.31 5.91
N PRO A 15 10.17 -13.93 5.53
CA PRO A 15 9.66 -13.80 4.16
C PRO A 15 9.38 -12.33 3.86
N GLN A 16 9.86 -11.87 2.71
CA GLN A 16 9.63 -10.50 2.24
C GLN A 16 8.14 -10.31 1.98
N ARG A 17 7.51 -9.37 2.70
CA ARG A 17 6.11 -8.99 2.45
C ARG A 17 6.01 -8.24 1.13
N LYS A 18 4.90 -8.42 0.41
CA LYS A 18 4.65 -7.66 -0.82
C LYS A 18 4.24 -6.25 -0.46
N LYS A 19 4.95 -5.24 -0.95
CA LYS A 19 4.56 -3.83 -0.80
C LYS A 19 3.36 -3.54 -1.68
N VAL A 20 2.26 -3.08 -1.10
CA VAL A 20 1.00 -2.81 -1.80
C VAL A 20 0.53 -1.39 -1.50
N ALA A 21 0.16 -0.67 -2.55
CA ALA A 21 -0.47 0.64 -2.48
C ALA A 21 -1.81 0.63 -3.22
N ALA A 22 -2.75 1.48 -2.80
CA ALA A 22 -4.03 1.65 -3.48
C ALA A 22 -4.07 2.98 -4.24
N TYR A 23 -4.80 3.01 -5.35
CA TYR A 23 -5.05 4.23 -6.13
C TYR A 23 -6.57 4.43 -6.26
N ALA A 24 -7.07 5.57 -5.77
CA ALA A 24 -8.48 5.95 -5.82
C ALA A 24 -8.68 7.20 -6.70
N ARG A 25 -9.77 7.25 -7.46
CA ARG A 25 -10.13 8.40 -8.30
C ARG A 25 -11.63 8.62 -8.28
N VAL A 26 -12.06 9.87 -8.13
CA VAL A 26 -13.49 10.25 -8.22
C VAL A 26 -13.63 11.28 -9.33
N SER A 27 -14.49 11.00 -10.31
CA SER A 27 -14.65 11.80 -11.53
C SER A 27 -15.88 12.72 -11.49
N MET A 28 -16.43 13.01 -10.32
CA MET A 28 -17.66 13.82 -10.19
C MET A 28 -17.40 15.10 -9.39
N GLU A 29 -17.47 16.22 -10.10
CA GLU A 29 -17.50 17.60 -9.60
C GLU A 29 -18.92 17.94 -9.11
N THR A 30 -19.36 17.28 -8.04
CA THR A 30 -20.58 17.68 -7.30
C THR A 30 -20.21 17.82 -5.83
N GLU A 31 -21.06 18.32 -4.95
CA GLU A 31 -20.67 18.63 -3.55
C GLU A 31 -20.56 17.40 -2.62
N ARG A 32 -20.72 16.17 -3.15
CA ARG A 32 -20.67 14.90 -2.38
C ARG A 32 -19.45 13.96 -2.56
N PRO A 33 -18.33 14.30 -3.24
CA PRO A 33 -17.24 13.37 -3.55
C PRO A 33 -16.39 13.03 -2.32
N HIS A 34 -16.31 13.91 -1.33
CA HIS A 34 -15.48 13.71 -0.14
C HIS A 34 -15.87 12.45 0.66
N HIS A 35 -17.17 12.13 0.74
CA HIS A 35 -17.62 10.89 1.38
C HIS A 35 -17.26 9.64 0.57
N SER A 36 -17.34 9.73 -0.76
CA SER A 36 -17.01 8.60 -1.64
C SER A 36 -15.51 8.31 -1.71
N LEU A 37 -14.66 9.34 -1.65
CA LEU A 37 -13.21 9.19 -1.70
C LEU A 37 -12.66 8.69 -0.37
N SER A 38 -13.08 9.30 0.75
CA SER A 38 -12.69 8.84 2.08
C SER A 38 -13.11 7.38 2.33
N ALA A 39 -14.30 6.98 1.90
CA ALA A 39 -14.74 5.58 1.98
C ALA A 39 -13.84 4.64 1.14
N GLN A 40 -13.45 5.03 -0.07
CA GLN A 40 -12.54 4.24 -0.91
C GLN A 40 -11.14 4.11 -0.27
N VAL A 41 -10.60 5.21 0.25
CA VAL A 41 -9.29 5.22 0.92
C VAL A 41 -9.32 4.31 2.15
N SER A 42 -10.33 4.44 3.00
CA SER A 42 -10.48 3.60 4.20
C SER A 42 -10.63 2.13 3.84
N TYR A 43 -11.51 1.80 2.87
CA TYR A 43 -11.74 0.43 2.45
C TYR A 43 -10.45 -0.26 1.96
N TYR A 44 -9.69 0.39 1.07
CA TYR A 44 -8.46 -0.20 0.55
C TYR A 44 -7.32 -0.21 1.56
N SER A 45 -7.25 0.78 2.45
CA SER A 45 -6.30 0.78 3.56
C SER A 45 -6.55 -0.40 4.50
N GLU A 46 -7.80 -0.65 4.89
CA GLU A 46 -8.19 -1.80 5.71
C GLU A 46 -7.94 -3.13 4.98
N LEU A 47 -8.28 -3.21 3.70
CA LEU A 47 -8.04 -4.41 2.88
C LEU A 47 -6.56 -4.78 2.85
N ILE A 48 -5.68 -3.79 2.67
CA ILE A 48 -4.23 -4.04 2.60
C ILE A 48 -3.69 -4.44 3.98
N GLN A 49 -4.09 -3.72 5.03
CA GLN A 49 -3.63 -3.99 6.40
C GLN A 49 -4.15 -5.31 6.97
N LYS A 50 -5.31 -5.79 6.51
CA LYS A 50 -5.86 -7.08 6.91
C LYS A 50 -5.07 -8.27 6.35
N ASN A 51 -4.27 -8.07 5.31
CA ASN A 51 -3.45 -9.13 4.72
C ASN A 51 -2.05 -9.18 5.36
N PRO A 52 -1.71 -10.22 6.16
CA PRO A 52 -0.41 -10.32 6.82
C PRO A 52 0.76 -10.56 5.86
N GLU A 53 0.48 -10.93 4.61
CA GLU A 53 1.49 -11.09 3.55
C GLU A 53 1.86 -9.78 2.88
N TRP A 54 1.11 -8.71 3.15
CA TRP A 54 1.29 -7.40 2.52
C TRP A 54 1.88 -6.37 3.49
N GLU A 55 2.64 -5.44 2.92
CA GLU A 55 3.17 -4.26 3.59
C GLU A 55 2.47 -3.04 2.99
N TYR A 56 1.77 -2.28 3.83
CA TYR A 56 1.04 -1.10 3.41
C TYR A 56 2.00 0.01 2.97
N ALA A 57 1.95 0.39 1.69
CA ALA A 57 2.81 1.41 1.09
C ALA A 57 2.10 2.75 0.84
N GLY A 58 0.82 2.88 1.22
CA GLY A 58 0.03 4.10 1.13
C GLY A 58 -1.17 4.00 0.18
N VAL A 59 -2.01 5.04 0.21
CA VAL A 59 -3.12 5.23 -0.74
C VAL A 59 -2.92 6.56 -1.46
N TYR A 60 -2.97 6.54 -2.78
CA TYR A 60 -2.88 7.70 -3.65
C TYR A 60 -4.28 8.02 -4.17
N ALA A 61 -4.66 9.30 -4.15
CA ALA A 61 -5.97 9.74 -4.58
C ALA A 61 -5.84 10.91 -5.56
N ASP A 62 -6.51 10.79 -6.71
CA ASP A 62 -6.67 11.90 -7.66
C ASP A 62 -8.09 12.45 -7.59
N GLU A 63 -8.22 13.67 -7.07
CA GLU A 63 -9.41 14.52 -7.21
C GLU A 63 -9.36 15.15 -8.61
N GLY A 64 -9.87 14.43 -9.61
CA GLY A 64 -9.61 14.74 -11.02
C GLY A 64 -10.14 16.10 -11.47
N ILE A 65 -9.23 17.04 -11.74
CA ILE A 65 -9.43 18.07 -12.77
C ILE A 65 -9.15 17.38 -14.12
N THR A 66 -10.19 16.78 -14.71
CA THR A 66 -10.28 16.27 -16.11
C THR A 66 -9.48 15.01 -16.48
N GLY A 67 -10.17 14.04 -17.11
CA GLY A 67 -9.63 12.72 -17.50
C GLY A 67 -8.86 12.65 -18.82
N THR A 68 -8.31 13.76 -19.32
CA THR A 68 -7.69 13.85 -20.66
C THR A 68 -6.17 13.97 -20.66
N SER A 69 -5.50 14.05 -19.51
CA SER A 69 -4.04 14.17 -19.49
C SER A 69 -3.40 13.41 -18.34
N THR A 70 -2.41 12.57 -18.67
CA THR A 70 -1.50 11.92 -17.72
C THR A 70 -0.35 12.83 -17.27
N MET A 71 -0.22 14.05 -17.82
CA MET A 71 0.92 14.95 -17.58
C MET A 71 0.95 15.62 -16.21
N LYS A 72 -0.15 15.59 -15.43
CA LYS A 72 -0.23 16.21 -14.10
C LYS A 72 -0.19 15.20 -12.95
N ARG A 73 0.49 14.07 -13.15
CA ARG A 73 0.75 13.11 -12.06
C ARG A 73 2.16 13.37 -11.50
N PRO A 74 2.32 13.62 -10.18
CA PRO A 74 3.63 13.74 -9.54
C PRO A 74 4.41 12.42 -9.55
#